data_AF-A0A9W3SK70-F1
#
_entry.id   AF-A0A9W3SK70-F1
#
_cell.length_a   1.000
_cell.length_b   1.000
_cell.length_c   1.000
_cell.angle_alpha   90.00
_cell.angle_beta   90.00
_cell.angle_gamma   90.00
#
_symmetry.space_group_name_H-M   'P 1'
#
loop_
_entity.id
_entity.type
_entity.pdbx_description
1 polymer ?
#
loop_
_entity_poly.entity_id
_entity_poly.type
_entity_poly.pdbx_seq_one_letter_code
_entity_poly.pdbx_strand_id
1 'polypeptide(L)'
;MKKGQLIVLRTTRRPTPQEWDELCRQAVVLREENFTYEEIAKKLGVHKGSVPAQLKKRGLWKSESKSIKEWDRLCKQVVILREQGISYTKISEKLNVNSTTMQLQLKKRNLWKVAPTWRSKEEWTELCKEAVILREQGLSYSIISKRLGVNISSMKSQLKKRKLIETDYFEQTSKEWDEICKEAVCLREQGCSYVAIANNLKVPSNSVQFQLKKRGLWNVRYRSTEELDEICKQAVLLCEEGLSYSEIEQRFNLPRKSLLGSLKKRGLWNGVSEEERQKAAREKWDGLCQAAVVLHKEGIGYPEIAKQLGCNESSLGKELKKRNLWRGISYEQKREEWDELCKQAVVLKKQGHGYKEISGLLGCQDSGLYIQLEKRGLLEADFLENNQKKWDELCKEAVILREEGWLYKEIAQKFGYKSTSILCKQLKRRGLWKGESRAESKEKWDKLCQQAAIIRKEHRFSYTQIALQLNCSNATLQQQLKKRGLYRKFHKDIKQEDYT
;
A
#
# COMPACT_ATOMS: atom_id res chain seq x y z
N MET A 1 -29.22 -0.51 -39.89
CA MET A 1 -28.87 0.44 -38.82
C MET A 1 -27.70 1.29 -39.30
N LYS A 2 -27.80 2.62 -39.27
CA LYS A 2 -26.69 3.53 -39.64
C LYS A 2 -25.57 3.36 -38.60
N LYS A 3 -24.30 3.20 -39.02
CA LYS A 3 -23.14 3.22 -38.13
C LYS A 3 -23.09 4.59 -37.44
N GLY A 4 -23.60 4.66 -36.20
CA GLY A 4 -23.60 5.88 -35.41
C GLY A 4 -22.17 6.27 -35.03
N GLN A 5 -21.84 7.55 -35.19
CA GLN A 5 -20.58 8.11 -34.70
C GLN A 5 -20.48 7.90 -33.19
N LEU A 6 -19.36 7.33 -32.73
CA LEU A 6 -19.09 7.08 -31.32
C LEU A 6 -18.77 8.42 -30.64
N ILE A 7 -19.68 8.95 -29.82
CA ILE A 7 -19.45 10.20 -29.08
C ILE A 7 -18.60 9.88 -27.85
N VAL A 8 -17.32 10.24 -27.88
CA VAL A 8 -16.40 10.08 -26.73
C VAL A 8 -16.51 11.28 -25.81
N LEU A 9 -17.37 11.20 -24.80
CA LEU A 9 -17.48 12.21 -23.74
C LEU A 9 -16.35 12.02 -22.71
N ARG A 10 -15.22 12.72 -22.87
CA ARG A 10 -14.18 12.82 -21.81
C ARG A 10 -14.55 13.92 -20.83
N THR A 11 -15.47 13.64 -19.91
CA THR A 11 -15.78 14.57 -18.82
C THR A 11 -15.33 14.00 -17.48
N THR A 12 -14.61 14.81 -16.69
CA THR A 12 -14.21 14.48 -15.31
C THR A 12 -15.39 14.48 -14.32
N ARG A 13 -16.59 14.89 -14.76
CA ARG A 13 -17.84 14.84 -13.98
C ARG A 13 -18.47 13.46 -14.04
N ARG A 14 -19.22 13.09 -13.00
CA ARG A 14 -20.02 11.84 -13.00
C ARG A 14 -21.10 11.94 -14.08
N PRO A 15 -21.26 10.92 -14.95
CA PRO A 15 -22.32 10.95 -15.95
C PRO A 15 -23.70 10.98 -15.29
N THR A 16 -24.59 11.79 -15.85
CA THR A 16 -26.01 11.88 -15.49
C THR A 16 -26.75 10.58 -15.82
N PRO A 17 -27.96 10.35 -15.28
CA PRO A 17 -28.76 9.16 -15.62
C PRO A 17 -28.97 8.98 -17.14
N GLN A 18 -29.25 10.06 -17.86
CA GLN A 18 -29.46 10.05 -19.32
C GLN A 18 -28.16 9.74 -20.08
N GLU A 19 -27.03 10.34 -19.68
CA GLU A 19 -25.72 10.00 -20.25
C GLU A 19 -25.39 8.52 -20.01
N TRP A 20 -25.77 7.95 -18.85
CA TRP A 20 -25.63 6.51 -18.59
C TRP A 20 -26.52 5.64 -19.48
N ASP A 21 -27.72 6.08 -19.84
CA ASP A 21 -28.61 5.32 -20.74
C ASP A 21 -27.98 5.19 -22.14
N GLU A 22 -27.34 6.25 -22.63
CA GLU A 22 -26.60 6.25 -23.88
C GLU A 22 -25.32 5.39 -23.79
N LEU A 23 -24.51 5.57 -22.74
CA LEU A 23 -23.32 4.77 -22.52
C LEU A 23 -23.63 3.27 -22.37
N CYS A 24 -24.76 2.92 -21.74
CA CYS A 24 -25.20 1.53 -21.64
C CYS A 24 -25.63 0.97 -23.00
N ARG A 25 -26.32 1.74 -23.85
CA ARG A 25 -26.65 1.31 -25.22
C ARG A 25 -25.38 1.08 -26.06
N GLN A 26 -24.41 1.99 -26.00
CA GLN A 26 -23.12 1.81 -26.66
C GLN A 26 -22.34 0.62 -26.10
N ALA A 27 -22.38 0.41 -24.78
CA ALA A 27 -21.76 -0.75 -24.16
C ALA A 27 -22.38 -2.06 -24.68
N VAL A 28 -23.69 -2.15 -24.89
CA VAL A 28 -24.33 -3.34 -25.46
C VAL A 28 -23.82 -3.62 -26.88
N VAL A 29 -23.73 -2.59 -27.74
CA VAL A 29 -23.19 -2.73 -29.10
C VAL A 29 -21.73 -3.19 -29.07
N LEU A 30 -20.89 -2.55 -28.24
CA LEU A 30 -19.49 -2.96 -28.10
C LEU A 30 -19.36 -4.38 -27.51
N ARG A 31 -20.32 -4.83 -26.70
CA ARG A 31 -20.35 -6.23 -26.24
C ARG A 31 -20.68 -7.20 -27.36
N GLU A 32 -21.59 -6.85 -28.25
CA GLU A 32 -21.91 -7.64 -29.45
C GLU A 32 -20.71 -7.72 -30.41
N GLU A 33 -19.82 -6.71 -30.38
CA GLU A 33 -18.52 -6.71 -31.06
C GLU A 33 -17.40 -7.45 -30.28
N ASN A 34 -17.74 -8.24 -29.25
CA ASN A 34 -16.81 -9.01 -28.41
C ASN A 34 -15.80 -8.20 -27.57
N PHE A 35 -16.00 -6.90 -27.35
CA PHE A 35 -15.13 -6.15 -26.42
C PHE A 35 -15.36 -6.58 -24.96
N THR A 36 -14.31 -6.72 -24.19
CA THR A 36 -14.39 -6.95 -22.73
C THR A 36 -14.93 -5.71 -22.02
N TYR A 37 -15.54 -5.87 -20.83
CA TYR A 37 -16.01 -4.72 -20.05
C TYR A 37 -14.90 -3.73 -19.69
N GLU A 38 -13.64 -4.17 -19.61
CA GLU A 38 -12.49 -3.30 -19.38
C GLU A 38 -12.17 -2.45 -20.61
N GLU A 39 -12.16 -3.05 -21.81
CA GLU A 39 -11.98 -2.32 -23.07
C GLU A 39 -13.14 -1.37 -23.35
N ILE A 40 -14.37 -1.79 -23.07
CA ILE A 40 -15.57 -0.94 -23.17
C ILE A 40 -15.45 0.25 -22.23
N ALA A 41 -15.09 0.01 -20.97
CA ALA A 41 -14.91 1.10 -20.01
C ALA A 41 -13.82 2.08 -20.47
N LYS A 42 -12.72 1.58 -21.04
CA LYS A 42 -11.65 2.40 -21.61
C LYS A 42 -12.11 3.20 -22.82
N LYS A 43 -12.88 2.60 -23.75
CA LYS A 43 -13.46 3.27 -24.92
C LYS A 43 -14.46 4.35 -24.51
N LEU A 44 -15.31 4.05 -23.54
CA LEU A 44 -16.36 4.94 -23.03
C LEU A 44 -15.86 5.98 -22.03
N GLY A 45 -14.58 5.95 -21.63
CA GLY A 45 -14.01 6.90 -20.67
C GLY A 45 -14.58 6.78 -19.25
N VAL A 46 -15.06 5.60 -18.85
CA VAL A 46 -15.67 5.35 -17.53
C VAL A 46 -14.86 4.33 -16.71
N HIS A 47 -15.12 4.26 -15.41
CA HIS A 47 -14.48 3.28 -14.54
C HIS A 47 -14.96 1.86 -14.86
N LYS A 48 -14.03 0.88 -14.87
CA LYS A 48 -14.30 -0.51 -15.29
C LYS A 48 -15.41 -1.23 -14.53
N GLY A 49 -15.60 -0.91 -13.25
CA GLY A 49 -16.68 -1.46 -12.44
C GLY A 49 -18.06 -0.83 -12.69
N SER A 50 -18.11 0.34 -13.34
CA SER A 50 -19.34 1.11 -13.49
C SER A 50 -20.20 0.59 -14.64
N VAL A 51 -19.59 0.22 -15.77
CA VAL A 51 -20.31 -0.37 -16.92
C VAL A 51 -21.14 -1.59 -16.52
N PRO A 52 -20.58 -2.64 -15.88
CA PRO A 52 -21.36 -3.82 -15.49
C PRO A 52 -22.44 -3.51 -14.46
N ALA A 53 -22.18 -2.61 -13.50
CA ALA A 53 -23.17 -2.22 -12.49
C ALA A 53 -24.37 -1.48 -13.11
N GLN A 54 -24.11 -0.57 -14.06
CA GLN A 54 -25.15 0.23 -14.70
C GLN A 54 -25.96 -0.57 -15.72
N LEU A 55 -25.34 -1.52 -16.43
CA LEU A 55 -26.05 -2.48 -17.28
C LEU A 55 -27.00 -3.36 -16.47
N LYS A 56 -26.56 -3.85 -15.29
CA LYS A 56 -27.42 -4.63 -14.38
C LYS A 56 -28.60 -3.82 -13.88
N LYS A 57 -28.35 -2.57 -13.45
CA LYS A 57 -29.38 -1.66 -12.96
C LYS A 57 -30.49 -1.41 -13.99
N ARG A 58 -30.16 -1.46 -15.29
CA ARG A 58 -31.08 -1.20 -16.40
C ARG A 58 -31.67 -2.45 -17.05
N GLY A 59 -31.39 -3.65 -16.50
CA GLY A 59 -31.83 -4.91 -17.11
C GLY A 59 -31.16 -5.22 -18.46
N LEU A 60 -30.14 -4.47 -18.87
CA LEU A 60 -29.39 -4.67 -20.11
C LEU A 60 -28.21 -5.64 -19.91
N TRP A 61 -28.00 -6.13 -18.70
CA TRP A 61 -26.98 -7.12 -18.39
C TRP A 61 -27.39 -8.48 -18.93
N LYS A 62 -26.92 -8.81 -20.13
CA LYS A 62 -26.86 -10.20 -20.57
C LYS A 62 -25.70 -10.86 -19.83
N SER A 63 -26.00 -11.71 -18.83
CA SER A 63 -24.95 -12.59 -18.32
C SER A 63 -24.51 -13.46 -19.49
N GLU A 64 -23.26 -13.34 -19.92
CA GLU A 64 -22.65 -14.30 -20.83
C GLU A 64 -22.54 -15.65 -20.11
N SER A 65 -23.66 -16.34 -19.98
CA SER A 65 -23.61 -17.78 -19.96
C SER A 65 -23.13 -18.17 -21.34
N LYS A 66 -21.81 -18.37 -21.48
CA LYS A 66 -21.27 -19.10 -22.62
C LYS A 66 -22.12 -20.34 -22.83
N SER A 67 -22.38 -20.69 -24.08
CA SER A 67 -23.20 -21.86 -24.37
C SER A 67 -22.58 -23.12 -23.74
N ILE A 68 -23.39 -24.15 -23.47
CA ILE A 68 -22.89 -25.42 -22.91
C ILE A 68 -21.72 -25.95 -23.77
N LYS A 69 -21.87 -25.90 -25.11
CA LYS A 69 -20.85 -26.32 -26.08
C LYS A 69 -19.56 -25.51 -25.99
N GLU A 70 -19.67 -24.19 -25.81
CA GLU A 70 -18.51 -23.32 -25.67
C GLU A 70 -17.76 -23.59 -24.35
N TRP A 71 -18.50 -23.81 -23.27
CA TRP A 71 -17.91 -24.25 -22.00
C TRP A 71 -17.25 -25.62 -22.11
N ASP A 72 -17.81 -26.57 -22.89
CA ASP A 72 -17.18 -27.87 -23.11
C ASP A 72 -15.83 -27.71 -23.83
N ARG A 73 -15.77 -26.87 -24.87
CA ARG A 73 -14.53 -26.56 -25.60
C ARG A 73 -13.49 -25.91 -24.67
N LEU A 74 -13.91 -24.89 -23.90
CA LEU A 74 -13.02 -24.21 -22.95
C LEU A 74 -12.52 -25.18 -21.88
N CYS A 75 -13.40 -25.97 -21.26
CA CYS A 75 -13.00 -26.95 -20.25
C CYS A 75 -11.98 -27.96 -20.80
N LYS A 76 -12.13 -28.44 -22.04
CA LYS A 76 -11.13 -29.31 -22.70
C LYS A 76 -9.78 -28.60 -22.87
N GLN A 77 -9.77 -27.35 -23.36
CA GLN A 77 -8.53 -26.56 -23.46
C GLN A 77 -7.87 -26.32 -22.10
N VAL A 78 -8.67 -26.09 -21.07
CA VAL A 78 -8.17 -25.90 -19.71
C VAL A 78 -7.51 -27.18 -19.22
N VAL A 79 -8.10 -28.35 -19.45
CA VAL A 79 -7.47 -29.64 -19.08
C VAL A 79 -6.10 -29.78 -19.75
N ILE A 80 -6.00 -29.54 -21.07
CA ILE A 80 -4.73 -29.61 -21.81
C ILE A 80 -3.68 -28.63 -21.24
N LEU A 81 -4.05 -27.37 -21.02
CA LEU A 81 -3.13 -26.37 -20.45
C LEU A 81 -2.74 -26.71 -19.01
N ARG A 82 -3.63 -27.38 -18.26
CA ARG A 82 -3.34 -27.85 -16.91
C ARG A 82 -2.37 -29.02 -16.93
N GLU A 83 -2.53 -29.97 -17.85
CA GLU A 83 -1.57 -31.07 -18.09
C GLU A 83 -0.17 -30.55 -18.41
N GLN A 84 -0.07 -29.40 -19.08
CA GLN A 84 1.19 -28.67 -19.32
C GLN A 84 1.74 -27.92 -18.09
N GLY A 85 1.15 -28.08 -16.91
CA GLY A 85 1.60 -27.45 -15.67
C GLY A 85 1.23 -25.97 -15.50
N ILE A 86 0.42 -25.40 -16.39
CA ILE A 86 0.05 -23.97 -16.32
C ILE A 86 -0.95 -23.75 -15.17
N SER A 87 -0.76 -22.71 -14.36
CA SER A 87 -1.68 -22.39 -13.25
C SER A 87 -3.04 -21.88 -13.75
N TYR A 88 -4.12 -22.10 -12.98
CA TYR A 88 -5.45 -21.58 -13.35
C TYR A 88 -5.48 -20.06 -13.55
N THR A 89 -4.60 -19.30 -12.88
CA THR A 89 -4.49 -17.84 -13.07
C THR A 89 -3.95 -17.49 -14.46
N LYS A 90 -2.86 -18.15 -14.88
CA LYS A 90 -2.31 -17.98 -16.23
C LYS A 90 -3.27 -18.49 -17.30
N ILE A 91 -3.99 -19.57 -17.04
CA ILE A 91 -5.03 -20.08 -17.95
C ILE A 91 -6.20 -19.11 -18.02
N SER A 92 -6.63 -18.50 -16.90
CA SER A 92 -7.71 -17.51 -16.90
C SER A 92 -7.36 -16.28 -17.72
N GLU A 93 -6.11 -15.84 -17.66
CA GLU A 93 -5.60 -14.74 -18.49
C GLU A 93 -5.57 -15.16 -19.96
N LYS A 94 -5.01 -16.34 -20.28
CA LYS A 94 -4.89 -16.86 -21.65
C LYS A 94 -6.24 -17.08 -22.34
N LEU A 95 -7.23 -17.58 -21.61
CA LEU A 95 -8.56 -17.89 -22.15
C LEU A 95 -9.58 -16.77 -21.90
N ASN A 96 -9.18 -15.67 -21.25
CA ASN A 96 -10.06 -14.58 -20.84
C ASN A 96 -11.32 -15.08 -20.09
N VAL A 97 -11.14 -16.01 -19.16
CA VAL A 97 -12.21 -16.58 -18.34
C VAL A 97 -11.84 -16.48 -16.88
N ASN A 98 -12.72 -15.91 -16.05
CA ASN A 98 -12.51 -15.85 -14.61
C ASN A 98 -12.17 -17.25 -14.04
N SER A 99 -11.05 -17.35 -13.31
CA SER A 99 -10.53 -18.61 -12.80
C SER A 99 -11.54 -19.35 -11.94
N THR A 100 -12.24 -18.68 -11.02
CA THR A 100 -13.27 -19.29 -10.17
C THR A 100 -14.43 -19.85 -10.98
N THR A 101 -14.89 -19.13 -12.01
CA THR A 101 -15.97 -19.60 -12.89
C THR A 101 -15.53 -20.83 -13.67
N MET A 102 -14.32 -20.81 -14.23
CA MET A 102 -13.72 -21.93 -14.93
C MET A 102 -13.61 -23.18 -14.02
N GLN A 103 -13.19 -23.00 -12.76
CA GLN A 103 -13.11 -24.10 -11.79
C GLN A 103 -14.48 -24.72 -11.49
N LEU A 104 -15.51 -23.89 -11.31
CA LEU A 104 -16.89 -24.36 -11.12
C LEU A 104 -17.39 -25.15 -12.34
N GLN A 105 -17.09 -24.69 -13.55
CA GLN A 105 -17.56 -25.34 -14.79
C GLN A 105 -16.85 -26.67 -15.06
N LEU A 106 -15.56 -26.78 -14.72
CA LEU A 106 -14.83 -28.05 -14.71
C LEU A 106 -15.42 -29.03 -13.69
N LYS A 107 -15.77 -28.55 -12.49
CA LYS A 107 -16.41 -29.37 -11.44
C LYS A 107 -17.77 -29.90 -11.89
N LYS A 108 -18.61 -29.05 -12.49
CA LYS A 108 -19.92 -29.44 -13.03
C LYS A 108 -19.84 -30.55 -14.09
N ARG A 109 -18.74 -30.62 -14.85
CA ARG A 109 -18.52 -31.57 -15.93
C ARG A 109 -17.68 -32.79 -15.53
N ASN A 110 -17.35 -32.93 -14.25
CA ASN A 110 -16.43 -33.95 -13.74
C ASN A 110 -15.02 -33.93 -14.37
N LEU A 111 -14.65 -32.88 -15.11
CA LEU A 111 -13.33 -32.68 -15.72
C LEU A 111 -12.31 -32.11 -14.71
N TRP A 112 -12.76 -31.77 -13.50
CA TRP A 112 -11.94 -31.25 -12.42
C TRP A 112 -10.85 -32.21 -11.92
N LYS A 113 -10.98 -33.51 -12.21
CA LYS A 113 -10.06 -34.56 -11.74
C LYS A 113 -8.73 -34.63 -12.52
N VAL A 114 -8.63 -33.97 -13.69
CA VAL A 114 -7.47 -34.09 -14.60
C VAL A 114 -6.41 -32.99 -14.37
N ALA A 115 -6.35 -32.40 -13.18
CA ALA A 115 -5.39 -31.32 -12.90
C ALA A 115 -4.12 -31.88 -12.22
N PRO A 116 -2.91 -31.79 -12.83
CA PRO A 116 -1.66 -32.34 -12.30
C PRO A 116 -1.07 -31.58 -11.10
N THR A 117 -1.85 -30.74 -10.42
CA THR A 117 -1.44 -30.18 -9.11
C THR A 117 -2.22 -30.78 -7.96
N TRP A 118 -3.11 -31.76 -8.22
CA TRP A 118 -3.60 -32.61 -7.15
C TRP A 118 -2.49 -33.59 -6.86
N ARG A 119 -1.64 -33.18 -5.93
CA ARG A 119 -0.74 -34.11 -5.30
C ARG A 119 -1.57 -35.28 -4.79
N SER A 120 -1.15 -36.51 -5.05
CA SER A 120 -1.83 -37.70 -4.60
C SER A 120 -1.96 -37.70 -3.08
N LYS A 121 -2.78 -38.61 -2.53
CA LYS A 121 -2.91 -38.72 -1.07
C LYS A 121 -1.54 -39.01 -0.45
N GLU A 122 -0.73 -39.78 -1.15
CA GLU A 122 0.63 -40.21 -0.84
C GLU A 122 1.61 -39.02 -0.91
N GLU A 123 1.61 -38.27 -2.01
CA GLU A 123 2.47 -37.08 -2.17
C GLU A 123 2.18 -36.01 -1.11
N TRP A 124 0.90 -35.80 -0.77
CA TRP A 124 0.54 -34.91 0.34
C TRP A 124 0.97 -35.46 1.69
N THR A 125 1.05 -36.77 1.85
CA THR A 125 1.49 -37.39 3.10
C THR A 125 2.98 -37.17 3.27
N GLU A 126 3.79 -37.36 2.23
CA GLU A 126 5.23 -37.05 2.25
C GLU A 126 5.51 -35.56 2.47
N LEU A 127 4.80 -34.68 1.75
CA LEU A 127 4.90 -33.24 1.99
C LEU A 127 4.52 -32.83 3.42
N CYS A 128 3.49 -33.47 3.99
CA CYS A 128 3.09 -33.14 5.36
C CYS A 128 4.15 -33.62 6.36
N LYS A 129 4.75 -34.79 6.16
CA LYS A 129 5.89 -35.26 6.97
C LYS A 129 7.06 -34.30 6.87
N GLU A 130 7.45 -33.90 5.66
CA GLU A 130 8.53 -32.94 5.44
C GLU A 130 8.20 -31.57 6.07
N ALA A 131 6.95 -31.11 5.95
CA ALA A 131 6.51 -29.87 6.59
C ALA A 131 6.57 -29.95 8.12
N VAL A 132 6.31 -31.11 8.74
CA VAL A 132 6.45 -31.33 10.18
C VAL A 132 7.93 -31.27 10.58
N ILE A 133 8.82 -31.98 9.87
CA ILE A 133 10.27 -31.95 10.12
C ILE A 133 10.81 -30.51 10.04
N LEU A 134 10.46 -29.78 8.98
CA LEU A 134 10.86 -28.38 8.83
C LEU A 134 10.27 -27.49 9.94
N ARG A 135 9.09 -27.85 10.46
CA ARG A 135 8.46 -27.11 11.56
C ARG A 135 9.17 -27.35 12.89
N GLU A 136 9.60 -28.58 13.16
CA GLU A 136 10.43 -28.96 14.31
C GLU A 136 11.80 -28.26 14.28
N GLN A 137 12.34 -28.02 13.09
CA GLN A 137 13.52 -27.17 12.88
C GLN A 137 13.28 -25.67 13.11
N GLY A 138 12.08 -25.27 13.57
CA GLY A 138 11.74 -23.89 13.91
C GLY A 138 11.31 -23.02 12.72
N LEU A 139 11.19 -23.56 11.51
CA LEU A 139 10.78 -22.77 10.34
C LEU A 139 9.30 -22.36 10.43
N SER A 140 8.99 -21.14 9.99
CA SER A 140 7.60 -20.68 9.90
C SER A 140 6.88 -21.32 8.70
N TYR A 141 5.56 -21.50 8.79
CA TYR A 141 4.77 -22.05 7.68
C TYR A 141 4.90 -21.24 6.38
N SER A 142 5.24 -19.95 6.44
CA SER A 142 5.48 -19.15 5.24
C SER A 142 6.77 -19.54 4.52
N ILE A 143 7.81 -19.93 5.26
CA ILE A 143 9.07 -20.39 4.67
C ILE A 143 8.89 -21.81 4.15
N ILE A 144 8.28 -22.68 4.95
CA ILE A 144 7.97 -24.07 4.59
C ILE A 144 7.14 -24.13 3.31
N SER A 145 6.07 -23.32 3.21
CA SER A 145 5.21 -23.23 2.02
C SER A 145 5.98 -22.86 0.75
N LYS A 146 6.92 -21.91 0.83
CA LYS A 146 7.75 -21.51 -0.30
C LYS A 146 8.72 -22.62 -0.69
N ARG A 147 9.37 -23.25 0.30
CA ARG A 147 10.32 -24.34 0.09
C ARG A 147 9.68 -25.56 -0.56
N LEU A 148 8.48 -25.94 -0.11
CA LEU A 148 7.76 -27.09 -0.63
C LEU A 148 6.97 -26.79 -1.93
N GLY A 149 6.89 -25.52 -2.33
CA GLY A 149 6.10 -25.10 -3.49
C GLY A 149 4.59 -25.33 -3.29
N VAL A 150 4.10 -25.17 -2.06
CA VAL A 150 2.71 -25.44 -1.68
C VAL A 150 2.08 -24.19 -1.07
N ASN A 151 0.81 -23.89 -1.37
CA ASN A 151 0.12 -22.77 -0.71
C ASN A 151 -0.01 -22.99 0.82
N ILE A 152 0.32 -21.97 1.63
CA ILE A 152 0.25 -22.02 3.11
C ILE A 152 -1.09 -22.57 3.60
N SER A 153 -2.22 -22.08 3.07
CA SER A 153 -3.55 -22.46 3.52
C SER A 153 -3.86 -23.93 3.21
N SER A 154 -3.48 -24.39 2.01
CA SER A 154 -3.62 -25.80 1.62
C SER A 154 -2.77 -26.70 2.52
N MET A 155 -1.50 -26.35 2.74
CA MET A 155 -0.60 -27.10 3.62
C MET A 155 -1.15 -27.22 5.03
N LYS A 156 -1.59 -26.10 5.65
CA LYS A 156 -2.21 -26.12 6.98
C LYS A 156 -3.47 -26.98 7.03
N SER A 157 -4.33 -26.87 6.01
CA SER A 157 -5.54 -27.69 5.92
C SER A 157 -5.22 -29.19 5.81
N GLN A 158 -4.17 -29.57 5.08
CA GLN A 158 -3.77 -30.96 4.87
C GLN A 158 -3.07 -31.55 6.09
N LEU A 159 -2.22 -30.78 6.77
CA LEU A 159 -1.63 -31.13 8.06
C LEU A 159 -2.73 -31.38 9.10
N LYS A 160 -3.72 -30.48 9.19
CA LYS A 160 -4.89 -30.64 10.08
C LYS A 160 -5.72 -31.87 9.74
N LYS A 161 -6.02 -32.09 8.44
CA LYS A 161 -6.80 -33.26 8.00
C LYS A 161 -6.14 -34.59 8.36
N ARG A 162 -4.81 -34.63 8.42
CA ARG A 162 -4.02 -35.81 8.77
C ARG A 162 -3.68 -35.93 10.26
N LYS A 163 -4.13 -34.98 11.09
CA LYS A 163 -3.77 -34.91 12.52
C LYS A 163 -2.24 -34.87 12.77
N LEU A 164 -1.48 -34.36 11.81
CA LEU A 164 -0.01 -34.22 11.89
C LEU A 164 0.43 -32.90 12.51
N ILE A 165 -0.51 -31.97 12.62
CA ILE A 165 -0.41 -30.89 13.58
C ILE A 165 -1.57 -31.12 14.54
N GLU A 166 -1.24 -31.19 15.81
CA GLU A 166 -2.23 -31.01 16.85
C GLU A 166 -2.94 -29.67 16.59
N THR A 167 -4.26 -29.68 16.66
CA THR A 167 -5.09 -28.46 16.63
C THR A 167 -4.77 -27.53 17.81
N ASP A 168 -3.85 -27.95 18.66
CA ASP A 168 -3.52 -27.47 19.98
C ASP A 168 -2.74 -26.16 19.93
N TYR A 169 -2.18 -25.75 18.78
CA TYR A 169 -1.75 -24.35 18.64
C TYR A 169 -2.93 -23.36 18.79
N PHE A 170 -4.18 -23.83 18.71
CA PHE A 170 -5.39 -23.08 19.07
C PHE A 170 -6.03 -23.47 20.42
N GLU A 171 -5.77 -24.67 20.95
CA GLU A 171 -6.38 -25.13 22.22
C GLU A 171 -5.47 -24.94 23.43
N GLN A 172 -4.15 -25.12 23.30
CA GLN A 172 -3.15 -24.67 24.27
C GLN A 172 -3.18 -23.14 24.41
N THR A 173 -3.50 -22.43 23.33
CA THR A 173 -3.77 -20.99 23.38
C THR A 173 -5.16 -20.67 23.92
N SER A 174 -6.12 -21.59 24.03
CA SER A 174 -7.45 -21.22 24.53
C SER A 174 -7.40 -20.80 26.00
N LYS A 175 -6.74 -21.60 26.85
CA LYS A 175 -6.54 -21.30 28.28
C LYS A 175 -5.64 -20.08 28.48
N GLU A 176 -4.54 -19.98 27.72
CA GLU A 176 -3.68 -18.79 27.74
C GLU A 176 -4.45 -17.54 27.31
N TRP A 177 -5.31 -17.65 26.28
CA TRP A 177 -6.17 -16.55 25.85
C TRP A 177 -7.27 -16.25 26.86
N ASP A 178 -7.73 -17.20 27.67
CA ASP A 178 -8.68 -16.92 28.75
C ASP A 178 -8.02 -15.99 29.79
N GLU A 179 -6.78 -16.28 30.20
CA GLU A 179 -6.01 -15.42 31.11
C GLU A 179 -5.64 -14.07 30.48
N ILE A 180 -5.15 -14.08 29.22
CA ILE A 180 -4.86 -12.84 28.47
C ILE A 180 -6.15 -12.02 28.29
N CYS A 181 -7.31 -12.65 28.08
CA CYS A 181 -8.58 -11.94 27.97
C CYS A 181 -9.04 -11.38 29.32
N LYS A 182 -8.87 -12.10 30.44
CA LYS A 182 -9.13 -11.57 31.78
C LYS A 182 -8.27 -10.35 32.06
N GLU A 183 -6.96 -10.43 31.82
CA GLU A 183 -6.05 -9.31 32.00
C GLU A 183 -6.36 -8.14 31.05
N ALA A 184 -6.71 -8.45 29.79
CA ALA A 184 -7.16 -7.44 28.83
C ALA A 184 -8.45 -6.72 29.28
N VAL A 185 -9.39 -7.42 29.93
CA VAL A 185 -10.59 -6.81 30.51
C VAL A 185 -10.21 -5.89 31.67
N CYS A 186 -9.35 -6.35 32.60
CA CYS A 186 -8.87 -5.51 33.71
C CYS A 186 -8.18 -4.24 33.23
N LEU A 187 -7.26 -4.35 32.27
CA LEU A 187 -6.59 -3.20 31.66
C LEU A 187 -7.58 -2.28 30.92
N ARG A 188 -8.63 -2.86 30.34
CA ARG A 188 -9.68 -2.08 29.66
C ARG A 188 -10.55 -1.31 30.64
N GLU A 189 -10.87 -1.90 31.79
CA GLU A 189 -11.57 -1.23 32.90
C GLU A 189 -10.75 -0.09 33.50
N GLN A 190 -9.42 -0.22 33.49
CA GLN A 190 -8.46 0.85 33.80
C GLN A 190 -8.32 1.91 32.69
N GLY A 191 -9.11 1.84 31.62
CA GLY A 191 -9.15 2.84 30.55
C GLY A 191 -8.06 2.70 29.47
N CYS A 192 -7.24 1.64 29.50
CA CYS A 192 -6.22 1.43 28.48
C CYS A 192 -6.83 1.22 27.09
N SER A 193 -6.21 1.81 26.07
CA SER A 193 -6.60 1.56 24.67
C SER A 193 -6.22 0.13 24.26
N TYR A 194 -6.88 -0.47 23.27
CA TYR A 194 -6.52 -1.81 22.78
C TYR A 194 -5.08 -1.91 22.29
N VAL A 195 -4.48 -0.81 21.84
CA VAL A 195 -3.06 -0.77 21.45
C VAL A 195 -2.16 -0.84 22.68
N ALA A 196 -2.49 -0.12 23.76
CA ALA A 196 -1.74 -0.20 25.01
C ALA A 196 -1.88 -1.59 25.65
N ILE A 197 -3.10 -2.14 25.67
CA ILE A 197 -3.38 -3.50 26.14
C ILE A 197 -2.55 -4.51 25.35
N ALA A 198 -2.58 -4.43 24.01
CA ALA A 198 -1.80 -5.30 23.13
C ALA A 198 -0.29 -5.24 23.40
N ASN A 199 0.25 -4.05 23.63
CA ASN A 199 1.66 -3.86 23.94
C ASN A 199 2.02 -4.42 25.32
N ASN A 200 1.17 -4.23 26.34
CA ASN A 200 1.37 -4.80 27.67
C ASN A 200 1.35 -6.34 27.63
N LEU A 201 0.36 -6.90 26.95
CA LEU A 201 0.16 -8.35 26.84
C LEU A 201 1.06 -9.01 25.78
N LYS A 202 1.90 -8.23 25.09
CA LYS A 202 2.80 -8.68 24.01
C LYS A 202 2.09 -9.48 22.90
N VAL A 203 0.85 -9.12 22.59
CA VAL A 203 0.03 -9.75 21.56
C VAL A 203 -0.46 -8.72 20.52
N PRO A 204 -0.74 -9.10 19.27
CA PRO A 204 -1.27 -8.16 18.29
C PRO A 204 -2.62 -7.60 18.73
N SER A 205 -2.84 -6.29 18.55
CA SER A 205 -4.10 -5.62 18.95
C SER A 205 -5.34 -6.26 18.33
N ASN A 206 -5.28 -6.61 17.05
CA ASN A 206 -6.39 -7.29 16.37
C ASN A 206 -6.71 -8.66 16.98
N SER A 207 -5.71 -9.37 17.53
CA SER A 207 -5.90 -10.66 18.19
C SER A 207 -6.62 -10.48 19.52
N VAL A 208 -6.23 -9.50 20.35
CA VAL A 208 -6.95 -9.18 21.59
C VAL A 208 -8.41 -8.86 21.30
N GLN A 209 -8.66 -8.03 20.29
CA GLN A 209 -10.02 -7.66 19.92
C GLN A 209 -10.86 -8.84 19.46
N PHE A 210 -10.30 -9.65 18.57
CA PHE A 210 -10.96 -10.85 18.07
C PHE A 210 -11.28 -11.84 19.18
N GLN A 211 -10.33 -12.08 20.09
CA GLN A 211 -10.46 -13.10 21.14
C GLN A 211 -11.43 -12.68 22.24
N LEU A 212 -11.41 -11.41 22.65
CA LEU A 212 -12.43 -10.84 23.53
C LEU A 212 -13.82 -10.97 22.89
N LYS A 213 -13.95 -10.68 21.58
CA LYS A 213 -15.24 -10.78 20.86
C LYS A 213 -15.74 -12.22 20.77
N LYS A 214 -14.84 -13.15 20.46
CA LYS A 214 -15.14 -14.58 20.36
C LYS A 214 -15.67 -15.14 21.70
N ARG A 215 -15.16 -14.64 22.83
CA ARG A 215 -15.51 -15.10 24.18
C ARG A 215 -16.68 -14.34 24.83
N GLY A 216 -17.29 -13.40 24.12
CA GLY A 216 -18.33 -12.53 24.71
C GLY A 216 -17.80 -11.53 25.76
N LEU A 217 -16.49 -11.52 26.01
CA LEU A 217 -15.80 -10.56 26.90
C LEU A 217 -15.52 -9.23 26.22
N TRP A 218 -15.91 -9.08 24.95
CA TRP A 218 -15.93 -7.82 24.23
C TRP A 218 -17.08 -6.97 24.75
N ASN A 219 -16.91 -6.53 26.00
CA ASN A 219 -17.60 -5.39 26.50
C ASN A 219 -16.94 -4.19 25.82
N VAL A 220 -17.38 -3.89 24.60
CA VAL A 220 -17.59 -2.46 24.33
C VAL A 220 -18.57 -2.12 25.45
N ARG A 221 -18.10 -1.48 26.52
CA ARG A 221 -18.96 -0.49 27.15
C ARG A 221 -19.29 0.44 25.99
N TYR A 222 -20.34 0.09 25.23
CA TYR A 222 -21.22 1.09 24.72
C TYR A 222 -21.55 1.81 25.99
N ARG A 223 -20.85 2.93 26.19
CA ARG A 223 -21.23 3.86 27.23
C ARG A 223 -22.74 3.94 27.09
N SER A 224 -23.42 3.75 28.20
CA SER A 224 -24.87 3.70 28.14
C SER A 224 -25.36 4.97 27.43
N THR A 225 -26.54 4.93 26.84
CA THR A 225 -27.06 6.12 26.14
C THR A 225 -27.00 7.33 27.08
N GLU A 226 -27.28 7.12 28.36
CA GLU A 226 -27.20 8.09 29.46
C GLU A 226 -25.76 8.58 29.73
N GLU A 227 -24.77 7.68 29.82
CA GLU A 227 -23.36 8.08 29.98
C GLU A 227 -22.88 8.93 28.78
N LEU A 228 -23.28 8.58 27.56
CA LEU A 228 -22.95 9.37 26.37
C LEU A 228 -23.69 10.71 26.33
N ASP A 229 -24.93 10.76 26.79
CA ASP A 229 -25.70 12.00 26.92
C ASP A 229 -24.98 12.96 27.87
N GLU A 230 -24.55 12.46 29.03
CA GLU A 230 -23.86 13.26 30.03
C GLU A 230 -22.51 13.77 29.53
N ILE A 231 -21.72 12.92 28.86
CA ILE A 231 -20.47 13.35 28.23
C ILE A 231 -20.72 14.38 27.12
N CYS A 232 -21.79 14.22 26.33
CA CYS A 232 -22.13 15.20 25.30
C CYS A 232 -22.50 16.55 25.93
N LYS A 233 -23.27 16.57 27.02
CA LYS A 233 -23.59 17.80 27.76
C LYS A 233 -22.33 18.47 28.31
N GLN A 234 -21.46 17.70 28.97
CA GLN A 234 -20.20 18.22 29.50
C GLN A 234 -19.26 18.70 28.39
N ALA A 235 -19.22 18.00 27.26
CA ALA A 235 -18.42 18.44 26.11
C ALA A 235 -18.90 19.77 25.53
N VAL A 236 -20.20 20.06 25.56
CA VAL A 236 -20.73 21.38 25.16
C VAL A 236 -20.23 22.47 26.13
N LEU A 237 -20.35 22.26 27.44
CA LEU A 237 -19.87 23.21 28.45
C LEU A 237 -18.36 23.49 28.30
N LEU A 238 -17.55 22.45 28.11
CA LEU A 238 -16.11 22.61 27.89
C LEU A 238 -15.78 23.36 26.58
N CYS A 239 -16.59 23.19 25.53
CA CYS A 239 -16.46 23.97 24.31
C CYS A 239 -16.81 25.45 24.54
N GLU A 240 -17.83 25.74 25.35
CA GLU A 240 -18.21 27.10 25.74
C GLU A 240 -17.12 27.77 26.60
N GLU A 241 -16.41 26.98 27.42
CA GLU A 241 -15.18 27.38 28.13
C GLU A 241 -13.95 27.55 27.21
N GLY A 242 -14.08 27.29 25.91
CA GLY A 242 -13.05 27.51 24.91
C GLY A 242 -12.10 26.34 24.65
N LEU A 243 -12.35 25.15 25.22
CA LEU A 243 -11.51 23.98 24.96
C LEU A 243 -11.73 23.47 23.53
N SER A 244 -10.64 23.04 22.89
CA SER A 244 -10.71 22.39 21.59
C SER A 244 -11.24 20.96 21.72
N TYR A 245 -11.88 20.45 20.66
CA TYR A 245 -12.30 19.04 20.59
C TYR A 245 -11.17 18.03 20.75
N SER A 246 -9.91 18.42 20.53
CA SER A 246 -8.75 17.55 20.76
C SER A 246 -8.44 17.40 22.25
N GLU A 247 -8.60 18.47 23.03
CA GLU A 247 -8.43 18.44 24.49
C GLU A 247 -9.60 17.69 25.14
N ILE A 248 -10.82 17.92 24.64
CA ILE A 248 -12.02 17.20 25.08
C ILE A 248 -11.93 15.70 24.77
N GLU A 249 -11.39 15.32 23.60
CA GLU A 249 -11.11 13.92 23.24
C GLU A 249 -10.16 13.25 24.24
N GLN A 250 -9.10 13.96 24.65
CA GLN A 250 -8.16 13.45 25.66
C GLN A 250 -8.83 13.32 27.03
N ARG A 251 -9.62 14.32 27.44
CA ARG A 251 -10.29 14.35 28.75
C ARG A 251 -11.30 13.21 28.91
N PHE A 252 -12.09 12.91 27.88
CA PHE A 252 -13.08 11.83 27.94
C PHE A 252 -12.58 10.49 27.42
N ASN A 253 -11.34 10.41 26.91
CA ASN A 253 -10.79 9.23 26.22
C ASN A 253 -11.77 8.71 25.15
N LEU A 254 -12.33 9.64 24.36
CA LEU A 254 -13.28 9.35 23.30
C LEU A 254 -12.75 9.87 21.98
N PRO A 255 -12.62 9.00 20.95
CA PRO A 255 -12.18 9.44 19.63
C PRO A 255 -13.01 10.63 19.16
N ARG A 256 -12.36 11.70 18.71
CA ARG A 256 -13.05 12.93 18.28
C ARG A 256 -14.22 12.63 17.34
N LYS A 257 -14.02 11.75 16.36
CA LYS A 257 -15.08 11.36 15.40
C LYS A 257 -16.32 10.77 16.08
N SER A 258 -16.15 9.98 17.15
CA SER A 258 -17.23 9.37 17.91
C SER A 258 -17.96 10.41 18.77
N LEU A 259 -17.23 11.31 19.41
CA LEU A 259 -17.80 12.42 20.18
C LEU A 259 -18.62 13.35 19.27
N LEU A 260 -18.05 13.76 18.13
CA LEU A 260 -18.74 14.57 17.12
C LEU A 260 -20.02 13.89 16.60
N GLY A 261 -19.96 12.60 16.31
CA GLY A 261 -21.12 11.83 15.88
C GLY A 261 -22.20 11.75 16.95
N SER A 262 -21.80 11.68 18.23
CA SER A 262 -22.72 11.60 19.37
C SER A 262 -23.39 12.94 19.65
N LEU A 263 -22.65 14.05 19.59
CA LEU A 263 -23.18 15.42 19.70
C LEU A 263 -24.19 15.72 18.59
N LYS A 264 -23.86 15.37 17.34
CA LYS A 264 -24.75 15.55 16.18
C LYS A 264 -26.06 14.77 16.32
N LYS A 265 -25.99 13.50 16.72
CA LYS A 265 -27.19 12.66 16.93
C LYS A 265 -28.15 13.23 17.98
N ARG A 266 -27.62 14.01 18.94
CA ARG A 266 -28.38 14.60 20.05
C ARG A 266 -28.81 16.04 19.80
N GLY A 267 -28.47 16.62 18.65
CA GLY A 267 -28.73 18.04 18.36
C GLY A 267 -27.93 19.01 19.23
N LEU A 268 -26.96 18.53 20.01
CA LEU A 268 -26.09 19.32 20.90
C LEU A 268 -24.86 19.90 20.18
N TRP A 269 -24.74 19.60 18.88
CA TRP A 269 -23.66 20.13 18.06
C TRP A 269 -23.97 21.57 17.67
N ASN A 270 -23.56 22.53 18.51
CA ASN A 270 -23.64 23.97 18.23
C ASN A 270 -22.50 24.47 17.31
N GLY A 271 -21.56 23.59 16.97
CA GLY A 271 -20.41 23.96 16.16
C GLY A 271 -20.82 24.23 14.72
N VAL A 272 -20.10 25.16 14.09
CA VAL A 272 -20.13 25.44 12.65
C VAL A 272 -20.33 24.13 11.89
N SER A 273 -21.47 24.01 11.22
CA SER A 273 -21.89 22.80 10.55
C SER A 273 -20.79 22.36 9.58
N GLU A 274 -20.75 21.08 9.22
CA GLU A 274 -19.76 20.63 8.23
C GLU A 274 -19.90 21.43 6.93
N GLU A 275 -21.12 21.84 6.60
CA GLU A 275 -21.45 22.68 5.45
C GLU A 275 -20.90 24.10 5.59
N GLU A 276 -21.04 24.71 6.77
CA GLU A 276 -20.50 26.04 7.06
C GLU A 276 -18.96 26.03 7.11
N ARG A 277 -18.33 24.97 7.65
CA ARG A 277 -16.86 24.81 7.59
C ARG A 277 -16.38 24.63 6.16
N GLN A 278 -17.12 23.87 5.35
CA GLN A 278 -16.85 23.76 3.92
C GLN A 278 -17.10 25.08 3.19
N LYS A 279 -18.08 25.88 3.60
CA LYS A 279 -18.35 27.22 3.06
C LYS A 279 -17.21 28.17 3.40
N ALA A 280 -16.82 28.30 4.65
CA ALA A 280 -15.69 29.11 5.08
C ALA A 280 -14.37 28.67 4.44
N ALA A 281 -14.13 27.35 4.30
CA ALA A 281 -12.98 26.84 3.57
C ALA A 281 -13.04 27.19 2.08
N ARG A 282 -14.22 27.12 1.46
CA ARG A 282 -14.42 27.53 0.06
C ARG A 282 -14.12 29.02 -0.11
N GLU A 283 -14.71 29.88 0.72
CA GLU A 283 -14.51 31.34 0.70
C GLU A 283 -13.03 31.71 0.89
N LYS A 284 -12.35 31.09 1.87
CA LYS A 284 -10.91 31.26 2.06
C LYS A 284 -10.13 30.91 0.80
N TRP A 285 -10.43 29.77 0.18
CA TRP A 285 -9.74 29.35 -1.04
C TRP A 285 -10.12 30.17 -2.26
N ASP A 286 -11.33 30.69 -2.34
CA ASP A 286 -11.77 31.59 -3.41
C ASP A 286 -10.94 32.87 -3.37
N GLY A 287 -10.77 33.48 -2.18
CA GLY A 287 -9.90 34.63 -1.98
C GLY A 287 -8.43 34.36 -2.34
N LEU A 288 -7.87 33.24 -1.86
CA LEU A 288 -6.49 32.85 -2.20
C LEU A 288 -6.31 32.59 -3.71
N CYS A 289 -7.27 31.95 -4.36
CA CYS A 289 -7.20 31.68 -5.80
C CYS A 289 -7.32 32.97 -6.62
N GLN A 290 -8.17 33.90 -6.22
CA GLN A 290 -8.29 35.22 -6.86
C GLN A 290 -6.98 36.01 -6.74
N ALA A 291 -6.39 36.07 -5.53
CA ALA A 291 -5.10 36.71 -5.31
C ALA A 291 -3.99 36.07 -6.16
N ALA A 292 -3.97 34.74 -6.25
CA ALA A 292 -3.02 34.01 -7.09
C ALA A 292 -3.15 34.34 -8.59
N VAL A 293 -4.37 34.58 -9.09
CA VAL A 293 -4.60 34.98 -10.48
C VAL A 293 -4.04 36.38 -10.75
N VAL A 294 -4.18 37.32 -9.81
CA VAL A 294 -3.63 38.68 -9.93
C VAL A 294 -2.10 38.61 -9.98
N LEU A 295 -1.46 37.96 -8.99
CA LEU A 295 -0.01 37.82 -8.93
C LEU A 295 0.57 37.11 -10.17
N HIS A 296 -0.16 36.14 -10.73
CA HIS A 296 0.29 35.49 -11.97
C HIS A 296 0.22 36.43 -13.18
N LYS A 297 -0.80 37.29 -13.27
CA LYS A 297 -0.87 38.30 -14.35
C LYS A 297 0.28 39.30 -14.29
N GLU A 298 0.84 39.54 -13.10
CA GLU A 298 2.05 40.33 -12.87
C GLU A 298 3.34 39.57 -13.24
N GLY A 299 3.23 38.32 -13.74
CA GLY A 299 4.37 37.51 -14.16
C GLY A 299 5.00 36.65 -13.07
N ILE A 300 4.43 36.63 -11.86
CA ILE A 300 4.97 35.83 -10.75
C ILE A 300 4.64 34.34 -10.97
N GLY A 301 5.64 33.47 -10.84
CA GLY A 301 5.45 32.03 -10.95
C GLY A 301 4.69 31.44 -9.75
N TYR A 302 3.86 30.41 -10.00
CA TYR A 302 3.06 29.75 -8.94
C TYR A 302 3.82 29.30 -7.68
N PRO A 303 5.08 28.82 -7.74
CA PRO A 303 5.83 28.50 -6.52
C PRO A 303 6.04 29.70 -5.60
N GLU A 304 6.36 30.87 -6.17
CA GLU A 304 6.57 32.10 -5.41
C GLU A 304 5.23 32.67 -4.92
N ILE A 305 4.18 32.60 -5.75
CA ILE A 305 2.81 32.94 -5.35
C ILE A 305 2.38 32.12 -4.13
N ALA A 306 2.61 30.80 -4.14
CA ALA A 306 2.22 29.93 -3.04
C ALA A 306 2.93 30.31 -1.74
N LYS A 307 4.22 30.66 -1.82
CA LYS A 307 5.03 31.15 -0.70
C LYS A 307 4.51 32.50 -0.18
N GLN A 308 4.21 33.47 -1.06
CA GLN A 308 3.65 34.77 -0.69
C GLN A 308 2.28 34.64 -0.02
N LEU A 309 1.43 33.73 -0.51
CA LEU A 309 0.10 33.46 0.04
C LEU A 309 0.11 32.53 1.27
N GLY A 310 1.29 32.11 1.76
CA GLY A 310 1.42 31.24 2.93
C GLY A 310 0.75 29.87 2.75
N CYS A 311 0.72 29.33 1.54
CA CYS A 311 0.06 28.06 1.23
C CYS A 311 1.00 27.09 0.49
N ASN A 312 0.62 25.81 0.44
CA ASN A 312 1.40 24.81 -0.28
C ASN A 312 1.11 24.88 -1.79
N GLU A 313 2.16 24.89 -2.63
CA GLU A 313 2.06 24.96 -4.10
C GLU A 313 1.13 23.89 -4.69
N SER A 314 1.22 22.64 -4.20
CA SER A 314 0.37 21.55 -4.69
C SER A 314 -1.10 21.73 -4.30
N SER A 315 -1.38 22.34 -3.14
CA SER A 315 -2.74 22.67 -2.72
C SER A 315 -3.30 23.81 -3.56
N LEU A 316 -2.53 24.89 -3.74
CA LEU A 316 -2.91 26.02 -4.58
C LEU A 316 -3.23 25.57 -6.01
N GLY A 317 -2.36 24.77 -6.62
CA GLY A 317 -2.58 24.26 -7.97
C GLY A 317 -3.83 23.38 -8.09
N LYS A 318 -4.14 22.55 -7.09
CA LYS A 318 -5.39 21.76 -7.06
C LYS A 318 -6.62 22.65 -6.95
N GLU A 319 -6.60 23.65 -6.07
CA GLU A 319 -7.74 24.53 -5.83
C GLU A 319 -8.00 25.49 -7.00
N LEU A 320 -6.95 25.97 -7.67
CA LEU A 320 -7.05 26.73 -8.93
C LEU A 320 -7.65 25.88 -10.05
N LYS A 321 -7.24 24.62 -10.20
CA LYS A 321 -7.80 23.69 -11.21
C LYS A 321 -9.28 23.39 -10.96
N LYS A 322 -9.68 23.16 -9.71
CA LYS A 322 -11.09 22.95 -9.34
C LYS A 322 -12.00 24.11 -9.76
N ARG A 323 -11.46 25.33 -9.78
CA ARG A 323 -12.17 26.57 -10.11
C ARG A 323 -12.00 27.01 -11.56
N ASN A 324 -11.29 26.23 -12.39
CA ASN A 324 -10.92 26.61 -13.76
C ASN A 324 -10.13 27.94 -13.83
N LEU A 325 -9.34 28.26 -12.81
CA LEU A 325 -8.49 29.46 -12.74
C LEU A 325 -7.01 29.16 -12.99
N TRP A 326 -6.65 27.89 -13.19
CA TRP A 326 -5.29 27.47 -13.48
C TRP A 326 -4.87 27.91 -14.88
N ARG A 327 -3.89 28.83 -14.97
CA ARG A 327 -3.31 29.32 -16.23
C ARG A 327 -1.91 28.75 -16.52
N GLY A 328 -1.39 27.93 -15.62
CA GLY A 328 -0.11 27.25 -15.84
C GLY A 328 -0.22 26.20 -16.95
N ILE A 329 0.92 25.89 -17.56
CA ILE A 329 1.05 24.83 -18.57
C ILE A 329 0.39 23.55 -18.02
N SER A 330 -0.57 23.02 -18.76
CA SER A 330 -1.24 21.76 -18.40
C SER A 330 -0.22 20.62 -18.43
N TYR A 331 -0.56 19.48 -17.84
CA TYR A 331 0.32 18.31 -17.92
C TYR A 331 0.48 17.87 -19.39
N GLU A 332 -0.58 18.00 -20.17
CA GLU A 332 -0.64 17.70 -21.60
C GLU A 332 0.25 18.64 -22.42
N GLN A 333 0.16 19.96 -22.20
CA GLN A 333 1.03 20.92 -22.89
C GLN A 333 2.50 20.71 -22.55
N LYS A 334 2.82 20.47 -21.27
CA LYS A 334 4.19 20.15 -20.85
C LYS A 334 4.66 18.84 -21.49
N ARG A 335 3.77 17.88 -21.65
CA ARG A 335 4.07 16.61 -22.33
C ARG A 335 4.37 16.87 -23.81
N GLU A 336 3.59 17.70 -24.48
CA GLU A 336 3.80 18.10 -25.89
C GLU A 336 5.12 18.85 -26.07
N GLU A 337 5.44 19.80 -25.18
CA GLU A 337 6.75 20.47 -25.14
C GLU A 337 7.89 19.44 -25.04
N TRP A 338 7.76 18.47 -24.14
CA TRP A 338 8.74 17.38 -24.05
C TRP A 338 8.75 16.46 -25.26
N ASP A 339 7.61 16.20 -25.89
CA ASP A 339 7.56 15.40 -27.12
C ASP A 339 8.35 16.12 -28.23
N GLU A 340 8.22 17.44 -28.33
CA GLU A 340 8.95 18.23 -29.32
C GLU A 340 10.45 18.35 -29.00
N LEU A 341 10.80 18.62 -27.74
CA LEU A 341 12.21 18.59 -27.29
C LEU A 341 12.85 17.22 -27.55
N CYS A 342 12.12 16.13 -27.32
CA CYS A 342 12.62 14.78 -27.60
C CYS A 342 12.82 14.53 -29.10
N LYS A 343 11.95 15.05 -29.99
CA LYS A 343 12.17 14.96 -31.44
C LYS A 343 13.42 15.74 -31.86
N GLN A 344 13.59 16.96 -31.36
CA GLN A 344 14.77 17.78 -31.63
C GLN A 344 16.05 17.09 -31.13
N ALA A 345 15.99 16.49 -29.94
CA ALA A 345 17.11 15.71 -29.39
C ALA A 345 17.50 14.54 -30.30
N VAL A 346 16.55 13.83 -30.90
CA VAL A 346 16.84 12.74 -31.86
C VAL A 346 17.50 13.28 -33.13
N VAL A 347 17.08 14.45 -33.63
CA VAL A 347 17.71 15.09 -34.80
C VAL A 347 19.15 15.49 -34.50
N LEU A 348 19.39 16.19 -33.38
CA LEU A 348 20.73 16.58 -32.95
C LEU A 348 21.62 15.35 -32.70
N LYS A 349 21.04 14.26 -32.18
CA LYS A 349 21.76 13.00 -31.99
C LYS A 349 22.22 12.38 -33.32
N LYS A 350 21.37 12.40 -34.35
CA LYS A 350 21.73 11.95 -35.71
C LYS A 350 22.81 12.81 -36.36
N GLN A 351 22.94 14.06 -35.94
CA GLN A 351 24.02 14.96 -36.37
C GLN A 351 25.35 14.71 -35.64
N GLY A 352 25.40 13.72 -34.72
CA GLY A 352 26.61 13.33 -34.01
C GLY A 352 26.77 13.94 -32.61
N HIS A 353 25.83 14.78 -32.15
CA HIS A 353 25.93 15.39 -30.83
C HIS A 353 25.77 14.37 -29.69
N GLY A 354 26.53 14.56 -28.61
CA GLY A 354 26.36 13.80 -27.38
C GLY A 354 25.14 14.26 -26.57
N TYR A 355 24.49 13.38 -25.81
CA TYR A 355 23.29 13.76 -25.02
C TYR A 355 23.50 14.93 -24.06
N LYS A 356 24.73 15.11 -23.55
CA LYS A 356 25.13 16.24 -22.70
C LYS A 356 25.20 17.57 -23.48
N GLU A 357 25.64 17.52 -24.74
CA GLU A 357 25.65 18.69 -25.61
C GLU A 357 24.22 19.05 -26.00
N ILE A 358 23.42 18.03 -26.35
CA ILE A 358 22.01 18.17 -26.71
C ILE A 358 21.20 18.80 -25.58
N SER A 359 21.37 18.35 -24.34
CA SER A 359 20.68 18.95 -23.19
C SER A 359 21.05 20.40 -22.98
N GLY A 360 22.32 20.75 -23.17
CA GLY A 360 22.81 22.14 -23.17
C GLY A 360 22.17 22.99 -24.29
N LEU A 361 22.15 22.48 -25.53
CA LEU A 361 21.53 23.15 -26.68
C LEU A 361 20.02 23.35 -26.50
N LEU A 362 19.33 22.39 -25.88
CA LEU A 362 17.88 22.44 -25.62
C LEU A 362 17.52 23.17 -24.32
N GLY A 363 18.51 23.67 -23.56
CA GLY A 363 18.27 24.37 -22.29
C GLY A 363 17.59 23.52 -21.23
N CYS A 364 17.81 22.20 -21.23
CA CYS A 364 17.20 21.27 -20.27
C CYS A 364 18.25 20.50 -19.48
N GLN A 365 17.88 19.93 -18.33
CA GLN A 365 18.82 19.12 -17.55
C GLN A 365 19.08 17.77 -18.22
N ASP A 366 20.34 17.35 -18.30
CA ASP A 366 20.80 16.09 -18.91
C ASP A 366 19.98 14.88 -18.43
N SER A 367 19.80 14.77 -17.12
CA SER A 367 19.03 13.68 -16.51
C SER A 367 17.54 13.73 -16.86
N GLY A 368 16.98 14.95 -17.00
CA GLY A 368 15.61 15.17 -17.42
C GLY A 368 15.40 14.71 -18.86
N LEU A 369 16.26 15.14 -19.77
CA LEU A 369 16.24 14.73 -21.17
C LEU A 369 16.33 13.22 -21.31
N TYR A 370 17.28 12.59 -20.60
CA TYR A 370 17.48 11.15 -20.63
C TYR A 370 16.21 10.38 -20.21
N ILE A 371 15.62 10.75 -19.06
CA ILE A 371 14.40 10.10 -18.55
C ILE A 371 13.24 10.27 -19.54
N GLN A 372 13.15 11.43 -20.21
CA GLN A 372 12.04 11.71 -21.12
C GLN A 372 12.19 10.97 -22.46
N LEU A 373 13.43 10.82 -22.97
CA LEU A 373 13.74 9.98 -24.12
C LEU A 373 13.51 8.49 -23.81
N GLU A 374 13.94 8.01 -22.64
CA GLU A 374 13.74 6.63 -22.18
C GLU A 374 12.25 6.27 -22.12
N LYS A 375 11.43 7.14 -21.49
CA LYS A 375 9.97 6.93 -21.38
C LYS A 375 9.26 6.83 -22.73
N ARG A 376 9.84 7.43 -23.77
CA ARG A 376 9.29 7.45 -25.13
C ARG A 376 9.89 6.39 -26.04
N GLY A 377 10.88 5.62 -25.55
CA GLY A 377 11.60 4.65 -26.37
C GLY A 377 12.42 5.30 -27.49
N LEU A 378 12.88 6.53 -27.28
CA LEU A 378 13.65 7.31 -28.26
C LEU A 378 15.17 7.29 -28.00
N LEU A 379 15.61 6.57 -26.96
CA LEU A 379 17.03 6.30 -26.77
C LEU A 379 17.49 5.23 -27.74
N GLU A 380 18.62 5.46 -28.39
CA GLU A 380 19.28 4.48 -29.25
C GLU A 380 19.54 3.17 -28.49
N ALA A 381 19.26 2.03 -29.14
CA ALA A 381 19.44 0.71 -28.58
C ALA A 381 20.89 0.48 -28.13
N ASP A 382 21.86 0.90 -28.96
CA ASP A 382 23.28 0.77 -28.66
C ASP A 382 23.69 1.56 -27.43
N PHE A 383 23.09 2.74 -27.20
CA PHE A 383 23.34 3.51 -25.99
C PHE A 383 22.81 2.77 -24.76
N LEU A 384 21.59 2.24 -24.83
CA LEU A 384 20.99 1.46 -23.74
C LEU A 384 21.81 0.20 -23.45
N GLU A 385 22.23 -0.51 -24.49
CA GLU A 385 23.05 -1.72 -24.38
C GLU A 385 24.43 -1.41 -23.78
N ASN A 386 25.11 -0.35 -24.24
CA ASN A 386 26.40 0.07 -23.70
C ASN A 386 26.29 0.51 -22.24
N ASN A 387 25.25 1.28 -21.90
CA ASN A 387 24.99 1.68 -20.52
C ASN A 387 24.66 0.46 -19.64
N GLN A 388 23.91 -0.50 -20.17
CA GLN A 388 23.59 -1.74 -19.48
C GLN A 388 24.84 -2.59 -19.23
N LYS A 389 25.68 -2.80 -20.25
CA LYS A 389 26.98 -3.50 -20.13
C LYS A 389 27.89 -2.83 -19.09
N LYS A 390 28.04 -1.50 -19.15
CA LYS A 390 28.79 -0.73 -18.16
C LYS A 390 28.27 -0.95 -16.74
N TRP A 391 26.95 -0.95 -16.55
CA TRP A 391 26.36 -1.22 -15.25
C TRP A 391 26.50 -2.69 -14.82
N ASP A 392 26.45 -3.64 -15.76
CA ASP A 392 26.67 -5.06 -15.48
C ASP A 392 28.10 -5.30 -14.98
N GLU A 393 29.09 -4.68 -15.61
CA GLU A 393 30.50 -4.71 -15.19
C GLU A 393 30.70 -4.05 -13.82
N LEU A 394 30.20 -2.83 -13.63
CA LEU A 394 30.28 -2.13 -12.34
C LEU A 394 29.58 -2.90 -11.21
N CYS A 395 28.46 -3.58 -11.51
CA CYS A 395 27.76 -4.39 -10.52
C CYS A 395 28.54 -5.67 -10.19
N LYS A 396 29.21 -6.31 -11.16
CA LYS A 396 30.09 -7.45 -10.91
C LYS A 396 31.28 -7.05 -10.03
N GLU A 397 31.94 -5.93 -10.34
CA GLU A 397 33.04 -5.41 -9.52
C GLU A 397 32.55 -5.03 -8.11
N ALA A 398 31.38 -4.40 -7.98
CA ALA A 398 30.79 -4.13 -6.67
C ALA A 398 30.55 -5.39 -5.83
N VAL A 399 30.18 -6.51 -6.46
CA VAL A 399 30.00 -7.79 -5.74
C VAL A 399 31.34 -8.32 -5.25
N ILE A 400 32.39 -8.27 -6.07
CA ILE A 400 33.75 -8.68 -5.70
C ILE A 400 34.26 -7.84 -4.52
N LEU A 401 34.19 -6.51 -4.63
CA LEU A 401 34.59 -5.61 -3.53
C LEU A 401 33.79 -5.87 -2.25
N ARG A 402 32.51 -6.24 -2.39
CA ARG A 402 31.67 -6.56 -1.23
C ARG A 402 32.10 -7.86 -0.57
N GLU A 403 32.54 -8.85 -1.34
CA GLU A 403 33.10 -10.12 -0.85
C GLU A 403 34.46 -9.92 -0.17
N GLU A 404 35.25 -8.96 -0.64
CA GLU A 404 36.48 -8.48 0.01
C GLU A 404 36.23 -7.66 1.29
N GLY A 405 34.97 -7.45 1.67
CA GLY A 405 34.59 -6.80 2.93
C GLY A 405 34.27 -5.30 2.83
N TRP A 406 34.41 -4.68 1.67
CA TRP A 406 34.14 -3.24 1.50
C TRP A 406 32.67 -2.91 1.80
N LEU A 407 32.43 -1.77 2.44
CA LEU A 407 31.09 -1.25 2.67
C LEU A 407 30.52 -0.66 1.36
N TYR A 408 29.22 -0.80 1.12
CA TYR A 408 28.57 -0.22 -0.07
C TYR A 408 28.80 1.29 -0.23
N LYS A 409 29.04 2.01 0.89
CA LYS A 409 29.39 3.43 0.87
C LYS A 409 30.75 3.67 0.24
N GLU A 410 31.74 2.87 0.60
CA GLU A 410 33.11 2.94 0.06
C GLU A 410 33.12 2.51 -1.40
N ILE A 411 32.40 1.44 -1.74
CA ILE A 411 32.24 0.98 -3.14
C ILE A 411 31.60 2.09 -4.00
N ALA A 412 30.53 2.71 -3.51
CA ALA A 412 29.88 3.82 -4.24
C ALA A 412 30.83 5.01 -4.43
N GLN A 413 31.62 5.34 -3.41
CA GLN A 413 32.63 6.41 -3.48
C GLN A 413 33.77 6.05 -4.45
N LYS A 414 34.25 4.80 -4.47
CA LYS A 414 35.24 4.28 -5.43
C LYS A 414 34.78 4.50 -6.87
N PHE A 415 33.49 4.32 -7.14
CA PHE A 415 32.88 4.55 -8.46
C PHE A 415 32.44 6.01 -8.70
N GLY A 416 32.81 6.96 -7.84
CA GLY A 416 32.50 8.38 -8.01
C GLY A 416 31.05 8.76 -7.69
N TYR A 417 30.27 7.90 -7.05
CA TYR A 417 28.90 8.21 -6.65
C TYR A 417 28.84 8.81 -5.25
N LYS A 418 28.20 9.99 -5.13
CA LYS A 418 27.96 10.67 -3.84
C LYS A 418 27.02 9.89 -2.89
N SER A 419 26.21 8.98 -3.43
CA SER A 419 25.20 8.24 -2.68
C SER A 419 25.17 6.77 -3.08
N THR A 420 25.04 5.89 -2.10
CA THR A 420 24.86 4.45 -2.31
C THR A 420 23.56 4.10 -3.03
N SER A 421 22.57 4.99 -3.04
CA SER A 421 21.22 4.70 -3.54
C SER A 421 21.18 4.27 -5.02
N ILE A 422 22.05 4.84 -5.86
CA ILE A 422 22.14 4.50 -7.29
C ILE A 422 22.68 3.08 -7.44
N LEU A 423 23.84 2.80 -6.83
CA LEU A 423 24.46 1.47 -6.85
C LEU A 423 23.52 0.40 -6.29
N CYS A 424 22.88 0.67 -5.15
CA CYS A 424 21.91 -0.23 -4.53
C CYS A 424 20.73 -0.55 -5.45
N LYS A 425 20.18 0.45 -6.16
CA LYS A 425 19.09 0.25 -7.12
C LYS A 425 19.53 -0.64 -8.28
N GLN A 426 20.74 -0.42 -8.80
CA GLN A 426 21.27 -1.17 -9.95
C GLN A 426 21.59 -2.63 -9.58
N LEU A 427 22.19 -2.86 -8.41
CA LEU A 427 22.41 -4.21 -7.87
C LEU A 427 21.09 -4.96 -7.65
N LYS A 428 20.06 -4.29 -7.10
CA LYS A 428 18.73 -4.90 -6.89
C LYS A 428 18.04 -5.26 -8.19
N ARG A 429 18.10 -4.38 -9.20
CA ARG A 429 17.53 -4.65 -10.54
C ARG A 429 18.13 -5.91 -11.17
N ARG A 430 19.39 -6.21 -10.87
CA ARG A 430 20.15 -7.37 -11.39
C ARG A 430 20.12 -8.60 -10.50
N GLY A 431 19.45 -8.52 -9.33
CA GLY A 431 19.46 -9.62 -8.36
C GLY A 431 20.82 -9.85 -7.67
N LEU A 432 21.76 -8.92 -7.79
CA LEU A 432 23.13 -9.02 -7.23
C LEU A 432 23.26 -8.34 -5.85
N TRP A 433 22.16 -7.77 -5.34
CA TRP A 433 22.15 -7.10 -4.05
C TRP A 433 22.26 -8.10 -2.89
N LYS A 434 23.44 -8.17 -2.27
CA LYS A 434 23.71 -8.99 -1.05
C LYS A 434 23.51 -8.23 0.27
N GLY A 435 22.94 -7.03 0.24
CA GLY A 435 22.68 -6.28 1.46
C GLY A 435 21.43 -6.79 2.18
N GLU A 436 21.38 -6.61 3.49
CA GLU A 436 20.24 -7.03 4.32
C GLU A 436 18.91 -6.57 3.70
N SER A 437 17.99 -7.51 3.52
CA SER A 437 16.63 -7.18 3.16
C SER A 437 16.01 -6.30 4.24
N ARG A 438 14.94 -5.57 3.91
CA ARG A 438 14.22 -4.76 4.91
C ARG A 438 13.71 -5.62 6.07
N ALA A 439 13.43 -6.90 5.82
CA ALA A 439 13.01 -7.86 6.84
C ALA A 439 14.18 -8.29 7.74
N GLU A 440 15.32 -8.67 7.16
CA GLU A 440 16.54 -9.05 7.89
C GLU A 440 17.07 -7.89 8.73
N SER A 441 17.13 -6.69 8.15
CA SER A 441 17.56 -5.49 8.89
C SER A 441 16.59 -5.17 10.03
N LYS A 442 15.28 -5.36 9.80
CA LYS A 442 14.28 -5.21 10.87
C LYS A 442 14.52 -6.22 11.99
N GLU A 443 14.69 -7.50 11.67
CA GLU A 443 14.92 -8.57 12.65
C GLU A 443 16.22 -8.34 13.44
N LYS A 444 17.31 -7.97 12.77
CA LYS A 444 18.58 -7.59 13.40
C LYS A 444 18.39 -6.44 14.40
N TRP A 445 17.69 -5.39 13.98
CA TRP A 445 17.41 -4.26 14.87
C TRP A 445 16.43 -4.61 15.99
N ASP A 446 15.49 -5.53 15.77
CA ASP A 446 14.60 -6.04 16.81
C ASP A 446 15.43 -6.73 17.91
N LYS A 447 16.38 -7.61 17.53
CA LYS A 447 17.32 -8.27 18.46
C LYS A 447 18.22 -7.28 19.20
N LEU A 448 18.87 -6.34 18.48
CA LEU A 448 19.73 -5.32 19.09
C LEU A 448 18.96 -4.40 20.05
N CYS A 449 17.72 -4.00 19.70
CA CYS A 449 16.91 -3.16 20.57
C CYS A 449 16.46 -3.92 21.83
N GLN A 450 16.16 -5.22 21.73
CA GLN A 450 15.86 -6.06 22.89
C GLN A 450 17.08 -6.20 23.80
N GLN A 451 18.27 -6.48 23.26
CA GLN A 451 19.52 -6.53 24.01
C GLN A 451 19.81 -5.19 24.70
N ALA A 452 19.66 -4.07 23.98
CA ALA A 452 19.82 -2.74 24.55
C ALA A 452 18.85 -2.48 25.71
N ALA A 453 17.60 -2.95 25.62
CA ALA A 453 16.62 -2.83 26.69
C ALA A 453 17.00 -3.66 27.93
N ILE A 454 17.57 -4.87 27.73
CA ILE A 454 18.07 -5.73 28.81
C ILE A 454 19.27 -5.07 29.50
N ILE A 455 20.31 -4.68 28.76
CA ILE A 455 21.51 -4.02 29.31
C ILE A 455 21.12 -2.75 30.08
N ARG A 456 20.16 -1.98 29.55
CA ARG A 456 19.65 -0.79 30.21
C ARG A 456 18.97 -1.09 31.54
N LYS A 457 18.22 -2.20 31.62
CA LYS A 457 17.50 -2.63 32.83
C LYS A 457 18.46 -3.16 33.89
N GLU A 458 19.44 -3.96 33.49
CA GLU A 458 20.34 -4.67 34.40
C GLU A 458 21.52 -3.81 34.86
N HIS A 459 22.21 -3.15 33.94
CA HIS A 459 23.46 -2.44 34.23
C HIS A 459 23.29 -0.92 34.35
N ARG A 460 22.07 -0.39 34.11
CA ARG A 460 21.76 1.05 34.13
C ARG A 460 22.64 1.91 33.19
N PHE A 461 23.29 1.31 32.19
CA PHE A 461 24.17 1.99 31.23
C PHE A 461 23.45 3.04 30.40
N SER A 462 24.07 4.18 30.16
CA SER A 462 23.58 5.19 29.21
C SER A 462 23.46 4.61 27.79
N TYR A 463 22.58 5.16 26.95
CA TYR A 463 22.46 4.67 25.57
C TYR A 463 23.75 4.82 24.76
N THR A 464 24.62 5.76 25.13
CA THR A 464 25.96 5.88 24.55
C THR A 464 26.83 4.67 24.89
N GLN A 465 26.86 4.24 26.16
CA GLN A 465 27.60 3.05 26.60
C GLN A 465 27.02 1.77 25.99
N ILE A 466 25.69 1.64 25.95
CA ILE A 466 25.02 0.50 25.32
C ILE A 466 25.33 0.44 23.82
N ALA A 467 25.31 1.58 23.13
CA ALA A 467 25.63 1.65 21.71
C ALA A 467 27.08 1.23 21.43
N LEU A 468 28.02 1.64 22.30
CA LEU A 468 29.41 1.20 22.25
C LEU A 468 29.53 -0.31 22.46
N GLN A 469 28.85 -0.86 23.47
CA GLN A 469 28.85 -2.30 23.77
C GLN A 469 28.23 -3.15 22.65
N LEU A 470 27.18 -2.65 22.00
CA LEU A 470 26.52 -3.32 20.87
C LEU A 470 27.18 -2.99 19.50
N ASN A 471 28.30 -2.29 19.51
CA ASN A 471 29.02 -1.84 18.32
C ASN A 471 28.11 -1.19 17.26
N CYS A 472 27.30 -0.22 17.69
CA CYS A 472 26.39 0.51 16.80
C CYS A 472 26.36 2.01 17.11
N SER A 473 25.86 2.82 16.16
CA SER A 473 25.74 4.26 16.39
C SER A 473 24.66 4.58 17.42
N ASN A 474 24.99 5.37 18.44
CA ASN A 474 24.05 5.85 19.46
C ASN A 474 22.81 6.52 18.86
N ALA A 475 22.98 7.40 17.87
CA ALA A 475 21.86 8.06 17.21
C ALA A 475 20.91 7.06 16.54
N THR A 476 21.47 6.06 15.83
CA THR A 476 20.68 5.01 15.19
C THR A 476 19.98 4.13 16.22
N LEU A 477 20.68 3.71 17.28
CA LEU A 477 20.10 2.90 18.36
C LEU A 477 18.90 3.63 19.01
N GLN A 478 19.05 4.91 19.37
CA GLN A 478 17.96 5.69 19.96
C GLN A 478 16.76 5.82 19.03
N GLN A 479 16.97 6.10 17.74
CA GLN A 479 15.89 6.15 16.76
C GLN A 479 15.15 4.80 16.64
N GLN A 480 15.90 3.69 16.63
CA GLN A 480 15.33 2.35 16.50
C GLN A 480 14.60 1.91 17.77
N LEU A 481 15.08 2.28 18.95
CA LEU A 481 14.38 2.08 20.23
C LEU A 481 13.08 2.88 20.30
N LYS A 482 13.10 4.16 19.90
CA LYS A 482 11.89 5.01 19.87
C LYS A 482 10.80 4.43 18.95
N LYS A 483 11.19 3.98 17.76
CA LYS A 483 10.26 3.33 16.80
C LYS A 483 9.59 2.07 17.36
N ARG A 484 10.23 1.41 18.33
CA ARG A 484 9.75 0.16 18.96
C ARG A 484 9.13 0.38 20.33
N GLY A 485 9.05 1.62 20.82
CA GLY A 485 8.55 1.92 22.16
C GLY A 485 9.46 1.42 23.30
N LEU A 486 10.74 1.13 23.02
CA LEU A 486 11.71 0.64 24.00
C LEU A 486 12.63 1.74 24.55
N TYR A 487 12.47 2.98 24.08
CA TYR A 487 13.27 4.11 24.53
C TYR A 487 12.75 4.67 25.87
N ARG A 488 13.62 4.76 26.87
CA ARG A 488 13.36 5.32 28.20
C ARG A 488 14.30 6.49 28.48
N LYS A 489 13.77 7.65 28.88
CA LYS A 489 14.61 8.81 29.23
C LYS A 489 15.38 8.51 30.52
N PHE A 490 16.64 8.94 30.60
CA PHE A 490 17.53 8.62 31.72
C PHE A 490 17.08 9.24 33.07
N HIS A 491 16.20 10.25 33.07
CA HIS A 491 15.98 11.13 34.22
C HIS A 491 14.51 11.30 34.69
N LYS A 492 13.62 10.32 34.54
CA LYS A 492 12.24 10.48 35.08
C LYS A 492 11.71 9.38 35.99
N ASP A 493 12.40 8.25 36.12
CA ASP A 493 11.89 7.11 36.89
C ASP A 493 12.76 6.73 38.10
N ILE A 494 13.71 7.59 38.51
CA ILE A 494 14.50 7.34 39.73
C ILE A 494 13.77 8.05 40.88
N LYS A 495 12.96 7.31 41.62
CA LYS A 495 12.60 7.72 42.98
C LYS A 495 13.84 7.55 43.86
N GLN A 496 14.03 8.48 44.79
CA GLN A 496 15.19 8.52 45.69
C GLN A 496 15.29 7.27 46.59
N GLU A 497 14.22 6.48 46.66
CA GLU A 497 14.08 5.23 47.41
C GLU A 497 14.87 4.04 46.80
N ASP A 498 15.31 4.13 45.54
CA ASP A 498 16.11 3.07 44.88
C ASP A 498 17.64 3.21 45.09
N TYR A 499 18.07 4.01 46.08
CA TYR A 499 19.47 4.28 46.45
C TYR A 499 19.94 3.61 47.76
N THR A 500 19.16 2.67 48.29
CA THR A 500 19.55 1.82 49.44
C THR A 500 19.94 0.42 49.03
#